data_AF-A0A9E5ZKI8-F1
#
_entry.id   AF-A0A9E5ZKI8-F1
#
_cell.length_a   1.000
_cell.length_b   1.000
_cell.length_c   1.000
_cell.angle_alpha   90.00
_cell.angle_beta   90.00
_cell.angle_gamma   90.00
#
_symmetry.space_group_name_H-M   'P 1'
#
loop_
_entity.id
_entity.type
_entity.pdbx_description
1 polymer ?
#
loop_
_entity_poly.entity_id
_entity_poly.type
_entity_poly.pdbx_seq_one_letter_code
_entity_poly.pdbx_strand_id
1 'polypeptide(L)'
;METFLDSEVSVLSLLSNEHKLILIESKILGKSEELFMQLGVKRVTMDDIASALSMSKKTLYQYFDNKDSLVLAVAKAHIERETLNFLEIKKTSMNSIEEMHRLAKDMRKNLGQINPSILFDLQRFHPQAWDCFLKFNNEFIQGMMEENLDRGIKEGYYRLGLDSKILAKIRVEQIRFLYDEKIFPNSTFEFSRVQVQILDHYIQGLLTELGRKLYIQFQENERN
;
A
#
# COMPACT_ATOMS: atom_id res chain seq x y z
N MET A 1 0.68 52.85 -10.30
CA MET A 1 -0.32 51.84 -10.72
C MET A 1 0.34 50.66 -11.45
N GLU A 2 1.48 50.84 -12.12
CA GLU A 2 2.26 49.75 -12.74
C GLU A 2 2.88 48.76 -11.73
N THR A 3 3.30 49.21 -10.55
CA THR A 3 3.95 48.36 -9.54
C THR A 3 3.05 47.30 -8.88
N PHE A 4 1.73 47.46 -8.92
CA PHE A 4 0.78 46.47 -8.39
C PHE A 4 0.50 45.34 -9.39
N LEU A 5 0.40 45.66 -10.68
CA LEU A 5 0.17 44.69 -11.76
C LEU A 5 1.36 43.75 -11.96
N ASP A 6 2.60 44.26 -11.88
CA ASP A 6 3.81 43.41 -11.96
C ASP A 6 3.93 42.43 -10.78
N SER A 7 3.44 42.82 -9.59
CA SER A 7 3.45 41.95 -8.40
C SER A 7 2.43 40.80 -8.50
N GLU A 8 1.24 41.06 -9.03
CA GLU A 8 0.19 40.06 -9.25
C GLU A 8 0.58 39.05 -10.34
N VAL A 9 1.18 39.52 -11.44
CA VAL A 9 1.68 38.66 -12.52
C VAL A 9 2.85 37.78 -12.03
N SER A 10 3.74 38.31 -11.17
CA SER A 10 4.83 37.54 -10.57
C SER A 10 4.32 36.43 -9.66
N VAL A 11 3.33 36.71 -8.80
CA VAL A 11 2.72 35.72 -7.91
C VAL A 11 1.99 34.63 -8.69
N LEU A 12 1.21 34.98 -9.72
CA LEU A 12 0.54 33.99 -10.58
C LEU A 12 1.55 33.13 -11.35
N SER A 13 2.68 33.70 -11.80
CA SER A 13 3.76 32.96 -12.46
C SER A 13 4.46 31.98 -11.50
N LEU A 14 4.64 32.35 -10.23
CA LEU A 14 5.23 31.50 -9.20
C LEU A 14 4.29 30.34 -8.84
N LEU A 15 3.01 30.62 -8.63
CA LEU A 15 1.98 29.60 -8.35
C LEU A 15 1.83 28.60 -9.51
N SER A 16 1.89 29.08 -10.76
CA SER A 16 1.85 28.20 -11.94
C SER A 16 3.10 27.32 -12.08
N ASN A 17 4.28 27.84 -11.72
CA ASN A 17 5.52 27.06 -11.71
C ASN A 17 5.53 26.03 -10.58
N GLU A 18 5.12 26.39 -9.36
CA GLU A 18 4.98 25.45 -8.25
C GLU A 18 4.00 24.32 -8.58
N HIS A 19 2.83 24.63 -9.14
CA HIS A 19 1.88 23.62 -9.61
C HIS A 19 2.48 22.70 -10.67
N LYS A 20 3.27 23.25 -11.61
CA LYS A 20 3.94 22.44 -12.63
C LYS A 20 5.01 21.53 -12.02
N LEU A 21 5.76 22.02 -11.03
CA LEU A 21 6.76 21.22 -10.30
C LEU A 21 6.10 20.06 -9.56
N ILE A 22 5.02 20.33 -8.82
CA ILE A 22 4.22 19.32 -8.10
C ILE A 22 3.69 18.26 -9.06
N LEU A 23 3.20 18.67 -10.24
CA LEU A 23 2.69 17.74 -11.24
C LEU A 23 3.78 16.84 -11.82
N ILE A 24 4.99 17.37 -12.03
CA ILE A 24 6.13 16.58 -12.54
C ILE A 24 6.62 15.61 -11.47
N GLU A 25 6.76 16.06 -10.22
CA GLU A 25 7.15 15.23 -9.10
C GLU A 25 6.16 14.06 -8.91
N SER A 26 4.85 14.35 -8.93
CA SER A 26 3.80 13.33 -8.87
C SER A 26 3.91 12.30 -10.01
N LYS A 27 4.20 12.74 -11.24
CA LYS A 27 4.45 11.83 -12.38
C LYS A 27 5.69 10.96 -12.16
N ILE A 28 6.77 11.53 -11.62
CA ILE A 28 7.99 10.78 -11.30
C ILE A 28 7.69 9.72 -10.25
N LEU A 29 7.01 10.09 -9.16
CA LEU A 29 6.65 9.15 -8.09
C LEU A 29 5.76 8.02 -8.61
N GLY A 30 4.70 8.34 -9.34
CA GLY A 30 3.78 7.33 -9.87
C GLY A 30 4.45 6.35 -10.83
N LYS A 31 5.29 6.84 -11.75
CA LYS A 31 5.98 5.94 -12.68
C LYS A 31 7.09 5.13 -12.03
N SER A 32 7.79 5.72 -11.06
CA SER A 32 8.81 5.02 -10.27
C SER A 32 8.17 3.90 -9.46
N GLU A 33 7.02 4.18 -8.83
CA GLU A 33 6.24 3.19 -8.10
C GLU A 33 5.84 2.01 -8.99
N GLU A 34 5.26 2.27 -10.16
CA GLU A 34 4.88 1.23 -11.12
C GLU A 34 6.07 0.33 -11.48
N LEU A 35 7.21 0.93 -11.81
CA LEU A 35 8.42 0.19 -12.18
C LEU A 35 8.98 -0.60 -10.99
N PHE A 36 9.02 -0.03 -9.80
CA PHE A 36 9.49 -0.71 -8.59
C PHE A 36 8.58 -1.89 -8.23
N MET A 37 7.26 -1.71 -8.31
CA MET A 37 6.28 -2.76 -8.04
C MET A 37 6.42 -3.90 -9.05
N GLN A 38 6.61 -3.64 -10.34
CA GLN A 38 6.66 -4.69 -11.36
C GLN A 38 8.02 -5.38 -11.46
N LEU A 39 9.11 -4.62 -11.34
CA LEU A 39 10.46 -5.10 -11.69
C LEU A 39 11.37 -5.32 -10.47
N GLY A 40 10.95 -4.88 -9.29
CA GLY A 40 11.76 -4.86 -8.07
C GLY A 40 12.60 -3.58 -7.98
N VAL A 41 12.76 -3.08 -6.75
CA VAL A 41 13.42 -1.79 -6.51
C VAL A 41 14.89 -1.85 -6.91
N LYS A 42 15.59 -2.96 -6.62
CA LYS A 42 17.02 -3.10 -6.92
C LYS A 42 17.30 -3.00 -8.42
N ARG A 43 16.48 -3.64 -9.26
CA ARG A 43 16.68 -3.73 -10.71
C ARG A 43 16.49 -2.40 -11.42
N VAL A 44 15.52 -1.60 -11.00
CA VAL A 44 15.17 -0.35 -11.67
C VAL A 44 16.24 0.72 -11.43
N THR A 45 16.76 1.33 -12.48
CA THR A 45 17.75 2.42 -12.41
C THR A 45 17.11 3.79 -12.60
N MET A 46 17.83 4.85 -12.23
CA MET A 46 17.40 6.23 -12.53
C MET A 46 17.28 6.47 -14.05
N ASP A 47 18.06 5.75 -14.86
CA ASP A 47 17.99 5.85 -16.32
C ASP A 47 16.72 5.20 -16.86
N ASP A 48 16.31 4.05 -16.32
CA ASP A 48 15.05 3.39 -16.69
C ASP A 48 13.85 4.30 -16.41
N ILE A 49 13.83 4.97 -15.26
CA ILE A 49 12.76 5.89 -14.85
C ILE A 49 12.73 7.11 -15.77
N ALA A 50 13.88 7.74 -16.01
CA ALA A 50 13.97 8.89 -16.90
C ALA A 50 13.52 8.54 -18.33
N SER A 51 13.94 7.37 -18.83
CA SER A 51 13.53 6.86 -20.14
C SER A 51 12.02 6.58 -20.20
N ALA A 52 11.45 5.95 -19.17
CA ALA A 52 10.03 5.63 -19.13
C ALA A 52 9.11 6.86 -19.06
N LEU A 53 9.65 8.00 -18.62
CA LEU A 53 8.98 9.30 -18.55
C LEU A 53 9.33 10.23 -19.72
N SER A 54 10.15 9.77 -20.68
CA SER A 54 10.65 10.60 -21.78
C SER A 54 11.31 11.90 -21.31
N MET A 55 12.05 11.85 -20.20
CA MET A 55 12.78 12.99 -19.64
C MET A 55 14.28 12.72 -19.55
N SER A 56 15.08 13.78 -19.45
CA SER A 56 16.52 13.63 -19.25
C SER A 56 16.82 13.17 -17.82
N LYS A 57 17.91 12.41 -17.65
CA LYS A 57 18.43 12.06 -16.31
C LYS A 57 18.70 13.30 -15.46
N LYS A 58 19.18 14.38 -16.09
CA LYS A 58 19.40 15.69 -15.45
C LYS A 58 18.11 16.27 -14.87
N THR A 59 16.99 16.13 -15.58
CA THR A 59 15.67 16.58 -15.11
C THR A 59 15.23 15.77 -13.90
N LEU A 60 15.38 14.44 -13.91
CA LEU A 60 15.05 13.60 -12.76
C LEU A 60 15.85 13.98 -11.51
N TYR A 61 17.15 14.26 -11.66
CA TYR A 61 18.02 14.71 -10.57
C TYR A 61 17.71 16.12 -10.05
N GLN A 62 16.89 16.92 -10.73
CA GLN A 62 16.41 18.20 -10.15
C GLN A 62 15.38 17.98 -9.03
N TYR A 63 14.74 16.81 -9.00
CA TYR A 63 13.73 16.46 -8.00
C TYR A 63 14.24 15.48 -6.96
N PHE A 64 15.12 14.55 -7.35
CA PHE A 64 15.63 13.51 -6.45
C PHE A 64 17.14 13.36 -6.62
N ASP A 65 17.89 13.67 -5.56
CA ASP A 65 19.35 13.65 -5.56
C ASP A 65 19.94 12.27 -5.92
N ASN A 66 19.24 11.20 -5.52
CA ASN A 66 19.67 9.84 -5.78
C ASN A 66 18.47 8.87 -5.77
N LYS A 67 18.76 7.60 -6.01
CA LYS A 67 17.75 6.53 -6.02
C LYS A 67 17.14 6.32 -4.63
N ASP A 68 17.92 6.42 -3.55
CA ASP A 68 17.41 6.22 -2.19
C ASP A 68 16.38 7.28 -1.80
N SER A 69 16.63 8.55 -2.14
CA SER A 69 15.66 9.63 -1.91
C SER A 69 14.36 9.43 -2.69
N LEU A 70 14.46 8.95 -3.93
CA LEU A 70 13.29 8.62 -4.75
C LEU A 70 12.51 7.42 -4.18
N VAL A 71 13.20 6.34 -3.80
CA VAL A 71 12.57 5.15 -3.19
C VAL A 71 11.86 5.52 -1.89
N LEU A 72 12.48 6.35 -1.04
CA LEU A 72 11.85 6.83 0.19
C LEU A 72 10.60 7.67 -0.10
N ALA A 73 10.66 8.59 -1.07
CA ALA A 73 9.52 9.42 -1.44
C ALA A 73 8.37 8.58 -2.01
N VAL A 74 8.67 7.60 -2.86
CA VAL A 74 7.69 6.63 -3.37
C VAL A 74 7.07 5.83 -2.24
N ALA A 75 7.86 5.31 -1.30
CA ALA A 75 7.35 4.55 -0.16
C ALA A 75 6.40 5.39 0.71
N LYS A 76 6.75 6.65 0.99
CA LYS A 76 5.89 7.57 1.75
C LYS A 76 4.57 7.86 1.02
N ALA A 77 4.64 8.18 -0.26
CA ALA A 77 3.45 8.46 -1.07
C ALA A 77 2.53 7.24 -1.19
N HIS A 78 3.11 6.05 -1.37
CA HIS A 78 2.37 4.78 -1.35
C HIS A 78 1.68 4.56 -0.01
N ILE A 79 2.41 4.67 1.11
CA ILE A 79 1.88 4.51 2.46
C ILE A 79 0.75 5.50 2.75
N GLU A 80 0.90 6.75 2.36
CA GLU A 80 -0.14 7.78 2.54
C GLU A 80 -1.40 7.42 1.75
N ARG A 81 -1.26 7.03 0.48
CA ARG A 81 -2.40 6.63 -0.35
C ARG A 81 -3.10 5.39 0.20
N GLU A 82 -2.36 4.38 0.61
CA GLU A 82 -2.93 3.20 1.26
C GLU A 82 -3.65 3.59 2.56
N THR A 83 -3.02 4.39 3.42
CA THR A 83 -3.63 4.90 4.67
C THR A 83 -4.99 5.55 4.42
N LEU A 84 -5.07 6.43 3.43
CA LEU A 84 -6.33 7.09 3.05
C LEU A 84 -7.37 6.08 2.54
N ASN A 85 -6.97 5.09 1.75
CA ASN A 85 -7.86 4.04 1.27
C ASN A 85 -8.42 3.19 2.42
N PHE A 86 -7.56 2.76 3.35
CA PHE A 86 -7.97 2.02 4.56
C PHE A 86 -8.99 2.81 5.40
N LEU A 87 -8.70 4.10 5.64
CA LEU A 87 -9.59 4.97 6.41
C LEU A 87 -10.94 5.17 5.73
N GLU A 88 -10.97 5.33 4.41
CA GLU A 88 -12.21 5.48 3.65
C GLU A 88 -13.04 4.20 3.65
N ILE A 89 -12.41 3.03 3.48
CA ILE A 89 -13.09 1.73 3.56
C ILE A 89 -13.73 1.56 4.93
N LYS A 90 -12.98 1.79 6.01
CA LYS A 90 -13.50 1.72 7.38
C LYS A 90 -14.67 2.66 7.61
N LYS A 91 -14.55 3.91 7.16
CA LYS A 91 -15.59 4.93 7.31
C LYS A 91 -16.88 4.56 6.57
N THR A 92 -16.76 3.95 5.41
CA THR A 92 -17.89 3.66 4.52
C THR A 92 -18.46 2.25 4.68
N SER A 93 -17.81 1.37 5.46
CA SER A 93 -18.31 0.02 5.72
C SER A 93 -19.32 -0.03 6.87
N MET A 94 -20.45 -0.67 6.62
CA MET A 94 -21.57 -0.77 7.56
C MET A 94 -21.25 -1.65 8.78
N ASN A 95 -20.37 -2.65 8.61
CA ASN A 95 -19.97 -3.60 9.65
C ASN A 95 -18.54 -4.10 9.43
N SER A 96 -18.01 -4.83 10.41
CA SER A 96 -16.62 -5.34 10.36
C SER A 96 -16.37 -6.32 9.21
N ILE A 97 -17.39 -7.08 8.79
CA ILE A 97 -17.30 -8.07 7.71
C ILE A 97 -17.17 -7.40 6.36
N GLU A 98 -17.98 -6.36 6.10
CA GLU A 98 -17.88 -5.57 4.88
C GLU A 98 -16.51 -4.88 4.78
N GLU A 99 -16.03 -4.29 5.89
CA GLU A 99 -14.68 -3.73 5.97
C GLU A 99 -13.62 -4.77 5.61
N MET A 100 -13.60 -5.92 6.30
CA MET A 100 -12.62 -6.98 6.03
C MET A 100 -12.69 -7.49 4.59
N HIS A 101 -13.90 -7.64 4.04
CA HIS A 101 -14.11 -8.10 2.67
C HIS A 101 -13.58 -7.09 1.64
N ARG A 102 -13.86 -5.79 1.82
CA ARG A 102 -13.36 -4.72 0.93
C ARG A 102 -11.84 -4.61 0.99
N LEU A 103 -11.25 -4.72 2.18
CA LEU A 103 -9.79 -4.78 2.34
C LEU A 103 -9.20 -5.99 1.61
N ALA A 104 -9.83 -7.16 1.75
CA ALA A 104 -9.39 -8.37 1.04
C ALA A 104 -9.52 -8.25 -0.49
N LYS A 105 -10.57 -7.57 -0.97
CA LYS A 105 -10.77 -7.29 -2.40
C LYS A 105 -9.69 -6.37 -2.95
N ASP A 106 -9.40 -5.28 -2.25
CA ASP A 106 -8.38 -4.32 -2.69
C ASP A 106 -6.99 -4.95 -2.72
N MET A 107 -6.65 -5.77 -1.71
CA MET A 107 -5.43 -6.58 -1.75
C MET A 107 -5.41 -7.46 -3.01
N ARG A 108 -6.47 -8.22 -3.30
CA ARG A 108 -6.54 -9.12 -4.47
C ARG A 108 -6.34 -8.37 -5.80
N LYS A 109 -6.90 -7.17 -5.93
CA LYS A 109 -6.77 -6.33 -7.14
C LYS A 109 -5.33 -5.92 -7.42
N ASN A 110 -4.54 -5.73 -6.36
CA ASN A 110 -3.17 -5.22 -6.47
C ASN A 110 -2.11 -6.33 -6.57
N LEU A 111 -2.42 -7.57 -6.19
CA LEU A 111 -1.46 -8.69 -6.16
C LEU A 111 -0.76 -8.98 -7.49
N GLY A 112 -1.47 -8.87 -8.62
CA GLY A 112 -0.92 -9.21 -9.94
C GLY A 112 0.18 -8.25 -10.43
N GLN A 113 0.37 -7.12 -9.75
CA GLN A 113 1.32 -6.06 -10.15
C GLN A 113 2.56 -6.02 -9.24
N ILE A 114 2.64 -6.90 -8.25
CA ILE A 114 3.68 -6.86 -7.21
C ILE A 114 4.74 -7.93 -7.49
N ASN A 115 5.97 -7.47 -7.61
CA ASN A 115 7.17 -8.28 -7.59
C ASN A 115 7.48 -8.64 -6.13
N PRO A 116 7.53 -9.94 -5.76
CA PRO A 116 7.74 -10.34 -4.37
C PRO A 116 9.09 -9.91 -3.79
N SER A 117 10.08 -9.57 -4.63
CA SER A 117 11.38 -9.08 -4.17
C SER A 117 11.32 -7.67 -3.56
N ILE A 118 10.22 -6.93 -3.72
CA ILE A 118 10.15 -5.52 -3.31
C ILE A 118 10.51 -5.32 -1.83
N LEU A 119 9.97 -6.14 -0.91
CA LEU A 119 10.27 -6.00 0.51
C LEU A 119 11.70 -6.39 0.84
N PHE A 120 12.24 -7.42 0.17
CA PHE A 120 13.64 -7.80 0.32
C PHE A 120 14.58 -6.68 -0.13
N ASP A 121 14.27 -6.04 -1.26
CA ASP A 121 15.06 -4.93 -1.77
C ASP A 121 15.02 -3.72 -0.83
N LEU A 122 13.84 -3.37 -0.29
CA LEU A 122 13.71 -2.31 0.70
C LEU A 122 14.54 -2.62 1.95
N GLN A 123 14.37 -3.81 2.52
CA GLN A 123 15.08 -4.22 3.73
C GLN A 123 16.60 -4.20 3.57
N ARG A 124 17.11 -4.64 2.41
CA ARG A 124 18.55 -4.81 2.19
C ARG A 124 19.26 -3.55 1.70
N PHE A 125 18.60 -2.74 0.87
CA PHE A 125 19.26 -1.65 0.16
C PHE A 125 18.72 -0.26 0.53
N HIS A 126 17.50 -0.16 1.10
CA HIS A 126 16.82 1.11 1.32
C HIS A 126 16.26 1.22 2.77
N PRO A 127 17.12 1.29 3.80
CA PRO A 127 16.73 1.17 5.20
C PRO A 127 15.69 2.20 5.66
N GLN A 128 15.78 3.45 5.19
CA GLN A 128 14.79 4.48 5.55
C GLN A 128 13.39 4.17 5.02
N ALA A 129 13.29 3.64 3.79
CA ALA A 129 12.01 3.22 3.22
C ALA A 129 11.48 1.96 3.91
N TRP A 130 12.38 1.05 4.30
CA TRP A 130 12.06 -0.11 5.11
C TRP A 130 11.51 0.28 6.49
N ASP A 131 12.10 1.27 7.16
CA ASP A 131 11.61 1.79 8.44
C ASP A 131 10.20 2.38 8.30
N CYS A 132 9.92 3.12 7.21
CA CYS A 132 8.56 3.59 6.91
C CYS A 132 7.58 2.42 6.76
N PHE A 133 7.96 1.37 6.03
CA PHE A 133 7.13 0.16 5.87
C PHE A 133 6.88 -0.55 7.21
N LEU A 134 7.91 -0.71 8.05
CA LEU A 134 7.79 -1.32 9.37
C LEU A 134 6.86 -0.53 10.28
N LYS A 135 7.01 0.80 10.29
CA LYS A 135 6.15 1.70 11.06
C LYS A 135 4.70 1.58 10.62
N PHE A 136 4.44 1.67 9.33
CA PHE A 136 3.10 1.53 8.76
C PHE A 136 2.43 0.20 9.15
N ASN A 137 3.16 -0.92 9.05
CA ASN A 137 2.61 -2.22 9.40
C ASN A 137 2.38 -2.41 10.91
N ASN A 138 3.36 -2.03 11.74
CA ASN A 138 3.30 -2.30 13.18
C ASN A 138 2.42 -1.30 13.94
N GLU A 139 2.23 -0.09 13.43
CA GLU A 139 1.40 0.94 14.08
C GLU A 139 0.03 1.01 13.41
N PHE A 140 -0.02 1.37 12.13
CA PHE A 140 -1.28 1.66 11.45
C PHE A 140 -2.08 0.40 11.11
N ILE A 141 -1.48 -0.56 10.39
CA ILE A 141 -2.18 -1.79 10.00
C ILE A 141 -2.56 -2.61 11.23
N GLN A 142 -1.66 -2.73 12.21
CA GLN A 142 -1.98 -3.43 13.45
C GLN A 142 -3.17 -2.81 14.18
N GLY A 143 -3.18 -1.47 14.35
CA GLY A 143 -4.29 -0.77 15.01
C GLY A 143 -5.61 -0.93 14.27
N MET A 144 -5.61 -0.78 12.94
CA MET A 144 -6.79 -1.00 12.10
C MET A 144 -7.35 -2.42 12.23
N MET A 145 -6.47 -3.43 12.23
CA MET A 145 -6.88 -4.83 12.41
C MET A 145 -7.45 -5.08 13.80
N GLU A 146 -6.84 -4.55 14.86
CA GLU A 146 -7.33 -4.67 16.23
C GLU A 146 -8.73 -4.07 16.38
N GLU A 147 -8.94 -2.86 15.86
CA GLU A 147 -10.23 -2.17 15.92
C GLU A 147 -11.33 -2.91 15.14
N ASN A 148 -11.02 -3.41 13.95
CA ASN A 148 -11.97 -4.20 13.16
C ASN A 148 -12.33 -5.51 13.89
N LEU A 149 -11.35 -6.20 14.47
CA LEU A 149 -11.56 -7.42 15.25
C LEU A 149 -12.44 -7.15 16.48
N ASP A 150 -12.13 -6.12 17.27
CA ASP A 150 -12.92 -5.73 18.45
C ASP A 150 -14.36 -5.38 18.07
N ARG A 151 -14.55 -4.65 16.96
CA ARG A 151 -15.86 -4.31 16.43
C ARG A 151 -16.62 -5.58 16.03
N GLY A 152 -16.01 -6.48 15.26
CA GLY A 152 -16.69 -7.68 14.78
C GLY A 152 -17.01 -8.69 15.88
N ILE A 153 -16.23 -8.72 16.98
CA ILE A 153 -16.58 -9.48 18.18
C ILE A 153 -17.84 -8.88 18.83
N LYS A 154 -17.90 -7.56 19.00
CA LYS A 154 -19.08 -6.85 19.55
C LYS A 154 -20.32 -7.01 18.68
N GLU A 155 -20.16 -7.01 17.37
CA GLU A 155 -21.24 -7.23 16.39
C GLU A 155 -21.67 -8.70 16.29
N GLY A 156 -20.93 -9.64 16.90
CA GLY A 156 -21.22 -11.08 16.86
C GLY A 156 -20.81 -11.79 15.57
N TYR A 157 -20.07 -11.10 14.69
CA TYR A 157 -19.58 -11.66 13.42
C TYR A 157 -18.25 -12.41 13.58
N TYR A 158 -17.45 -12.06 14.58
CA TYR A 158 -16.21 -12.77 14.94
C TYR A 158 -16.37 -13.58 16.22
N ARG A 159 -15.62 -14.69 16.33
CA ARG A 159 -15.73 -15.65 17.44
C ARG A 159 -15.47 -14.98 18.78
N LEU A 160 -16.27 -15.36 19.78
CA LEU A 160 -16.00 -15.01 21.18
C LEU A 160 -14.70 -15.67 21.65
N GLY A 161 -13.91 -14.96 22.46
CA GLY A 161 -12.63 -15.45 23.00
C GLY A 161 -11.41 -15.22 22.10
N LEU A 162 -11.57 -14.56 20.95
CA LEU A 162 -10.43 -14.06 20.18
C LEU A 162 -9.74 -12.92 20.95
N ASP A 163 -8.41 -12.95 20.98
CA ASP A 163 -7.60 -11.82 21.41
C ASP A 163 -7.24 -10.99 20.17
N SER A 164 -7.84 -9.80 20.06
CA SER A 164 -7.69 -8.90 18.91
C SER A 164 -6.25 -8.43 18.74
N LYS A 165 -5.52 -8.18 19.83
CA LYS A 165 -4.11 -7.77 19.81
C LYS A 165 -3.22 -8.85 19.24
N ILE A 166 -3.40 -10.09 19.70
CA ILE A 166 -2.63 -11.24 19.20
C ILE A 166 -2.93 -11.47 17.72
N LEU A 167 -4.20 -11.46 17.31
CA LEU A 167 -4.55 -11.75 15.92
C LEU A 167 -4.19 -10.62 14.95
N ALA A 168 -4.30 -9.36 15.38
CA ALA A 168 -3.79 -8.22 14.62
C ALA A 168 -2.27 -8.32 14.42
N LYS A 169 -1.53 -8.68 15.48
CA LYS A 169 -0.08 -8.90 15.40
C LYS A 169 0.26 -10.04 14.43
N ILE A 170 -0.44 -11.17 14.53
CA ILE A 170 -0.27 -12.30 13.61
C ILE A 170 -0.55 -11.87 12.16
N ARG A 171 -1.60 -11.08 11.91
CA ARG A 171 -1.90 -10.60 10.56
C ARG A 171 -0.75 -9.78 9.98
N VAL A 172 -0.15 -8.90 10.78
CA VAL A 172 1.00 -8.09 10.37
C VAL A 172 2.23 -8.96 10.08
N GLU A 173 2.51 -9.96 10.92
CA GLU A 173 3.61 -10.91 10.65
C GLU A 173 3.35 -11.73 9.38
N GLN A 174 2.10 -12.13 9.14
CA GLN A 174 1.70 -12.78 7.90
C GLN A 174 2.04 -11.92 6.68
N ILE A 175 1.74 -10.63 6.69
CA ILE A 175 2.14 -9.74 5.59
C ILE A 175 3.65 -9.84 5.34
N ARG A 176 4.48 -9.84 6.39
CA ARG A 176 5.93 -9.89 6.24
C ARG A 176 6.46 -11.21 5.69
N PHE A 177 6.12 -12.33 6.36
CA PHE A 177 6.76 -13.60 6.02
C PHE A 177 6.35 -14.13 4.65
N LEU A 178 5.22 -13.67 4.10
CA LEU A 178 4.76 -14.05 2.76
C LEU A 178 5.67 -13.50 1.63
N TYR A 179 6.52 -12.52 1.92
CA TYR A 179 7.55 -12.02 1.00
C TYR A 179 8.93 -12.66 1.23
N ASP A 180 9.07 -13.54 2.24
CA ASP A 180 10.32 -14.25 2.47
C ASP A 180 10.39 -15.49 1.56
N GLU A 181 11.22 -15.40 0.52
CA GLU A 181 11.45 -16.51 -0.42
C GLU A 181 12.05 -17.76 0.24
N LYS A 182 12.58 -17.67 1.47
CA LYS A 182 13.02 -18.85 2.24
C LYS A 182 11.85 -19.66 2.78
N ILE A 183 10.70 -19.02 2.98
CA ILE A 183 9.48 -19.65 3.49
C ILE A 183 8.59 -20.06 2.32
N PHE A 184 8.37 -19.16 1.36
CA PHE A 184 7.60 -19.42 0.14
C PHE A 184 8.43 -19.11 -1.11
N PRO A 185 9.26 -20.07 -1.58
CA PRO A 185 10.02 -19.89 -2.81
C PRO A 185 9.11 -19.70 -4.02
N ASN A 186 9.32 -18.61 -4.78
CA ASN A 186 8.52 -18.29 -5.97
C ASN A 186 8.59 -19.35 -7.08
N SER A 187 9.65 -20.18 -7.09
CA SER A 187 9.78 -21.33 -8.01
C SER A 187 8.73 -22.42 -7.77
N THR A 188 8.12 -22.44 -6.60
CA THR A 188 7.20 -23.50 -6.15
C THR A 188 5.84 -22.92 -5.77
N PHE A 189 5.83 -21.73 -5.18
CA PHE A 189 4.62 -21.07 -4.70
C PHE A 189 4.43 -19.73 -5.40
N GLU A 190 3.39 -19.62 -6.21
CA GLU A 190 3.01 -18.33 -6.78
C GLU A 190 2.59 -17.36 -5.66
N PHE A 191 3.27 -16.23 -5.55
CA PHE A 191 3.05 -15.23 -4.50
C PHE A 191 1.57 -14.83 -4.34
N SER A 192 0.89 -14.55 -5.47
CA SER A 192 -0.52 -14.14 -5.47
C SER A 192 -1.41 -15.20 -4.80
N ARG A 193 -1.19 -16.48 -5.13
CA ARG A 193 -1.93 -17.62 -4.59
C ARG A 193 -1.66 -17.80 -3.10
N VAL A 194 -0.42 -17.65 -2.65
CA VAL A 194 -0.08 -17.77 -1.22
C VAL A 194 -0.75 -16.66 -0.42
N GLN A 195 -0.68 -15.41 -0.89
CA GLN A 195 -1.34 -14.27 -0.24
C GLN A 195 -2.85 -14.48 -0.10
N VAL A 196 -3.53 -14.89 -1.18
CA VAL A 196 -4.97 -15.17 -1.16
C VAL A 196 -5.30 -16.31 -0.20
N GLN A 197 -4.53 -17.40 -0.23
CA GLN A 197 -4.79 -18.57 0.60
C GLN A 197 -4.62 -18.27 2.10
N ILE A 198 -3.58 -17.52 2.46
CA ILE A 198 -3.29 -17.18 3.86
C ILE A 198 -4.30 -16.15 4.37
N LEU A 199 -4.68 -15.16 3.55
CA LEU A 199 -5.72 -14.22 3.95
C LEU A 199 -7.08 -14.90 4.13
N ASP A 200 -7.48 -15.78 3.20
CA ASP A 200 -8.72 -16.53 3.37
C ASP A 200 -8.67 -17.40 4.62
N HIS A 201 -7.59 -18.16 4.83
CA HIS A 201 -7.43 -18.95 6.05
C HIS A 201 -7.54 -18.10 7.33
N TYR A 202 -6.89 -16.94 7.35
CA TYR A 202 -6.97 -15.98 8.45
C TYR A 202 -8.43 -15.56 8.69
N ILE A 203 -9.13 -15.07 7.66
CA ILE A 203 -10.52 -14.59 7.76
C ILE A 203 -11.44 -15.73 8.21
N GLN A 204 -11.38 -16.90 7.57
CA GLN A 204 -12.22 -18.05 7.92
C GLN A 204 -12.04 -18.49 9.37
N GLY A 205 -10.84 -18.30 9.93
CA GLY A 205 -10.55 -18.52 11.34
C GLY A 205 -11.19 -17.51 12.29
N LEU A 206 -11.60 -16.33 11.82
CA LEU A 206 -12.24 -15.31 12.66
C LEU A 206 -13.75 -15.51 12.79
N LEU A 207 -14.41 -15.98 11.73
CA LEU A 207 -15.85 -15.85 11.56
C LEU A 207 -16.66 -16.76 12.50
N THR A 208 -17.76 -16.22 13.03
CA THR A 208 -18.90 -17.03 13.49
C THR A 208 -19.68 -17.58 12.29
N GLU A 209 -20.69 -18.42 12.52
CA GLU A 209 -21.59 -18.86 11.44
C GLU A 209 -22.32 -17.67 10.80
N LEU A 210 -22.73 -16.69 11.60
CA LEU A 210 -23.37 -15.46 11.13
C LEU A 210 -22.39 -14.63 10.27
N GLY A 211 -21.18 -14.37 10.77
CA GLY A 211 -20.15 -13.65 10.03
C GLY A 211 -19.78 -14.34 8.72
N ARG A 212 -19.73 -15.69 8.71
CA ARG A 212 -19.47 -16.51 7.52
C ARG A 212 -20.54 -16.34 6.45
N LYS A 213 -21.82 -16.40 6.83
CA LYS A 213 -22.93 -16.19 5.88
C LYS A 213 -22.87 -14.81 5.24
N LEU A 214 -22.63 -13.78 6.05
CA LEU A 214 -22.51 -12.40 5.56
C LEU A 214 -21.28 -12.20 4.64
N TYR A 215 -20.13 -12.78 5.00
CA TYR A 215 -18.92 -12.69 4.18
C TYR A 215 -19.11 -13.35 2.81
N ILE A 216 -19.73 -14.54 2.77
CA ILE A 216 -20.07 -15.22 1.51
C ILE A 216 -21.03 -14.38 0.66
N GLN A 217 -22.04 -13.77 1.27
CA GLN A 217 -22.99 -12.91 0.57
C GLN A 217 -22.27 -11.72 -0.12
N PHE A 218 -21.30 -11.09 0.54
CA PHE A 218 -20.49 -10.06 -0.10
C PHE A 218 -19.64 -10.59 -1.26
N GLN A 219 -19.08 -11.80 -1.14
CA GLN A 219 -18.31 -12.43 -2.23
C GLN A 219 -19.19 -12.78 -3.44
N GLU A 220 -20.43 -13.20 -3.22
CA GLU A 220 -21.38 -13.56 -4.29
C GLU A 220 -21.91 -12.31 -5.02
N ASN A 221 -22.23 -11.24 -4.28
CA ASN A 221 -22.68 -9.98 -4.84
C ASN A 221 -21.65 -9.30 -5.75
N GLU A 222 -20.38 -9.69 -5.68
CA GLU A 222 -19.31 -9.20 -6.56
C GLU A 222 -19.11 -10.02 -7.84
N ARG A 223 -19.64 -11.24 -7.88
CA ARG A 223 -19.54 -12.13 -9.05
C ARG A 223 -20.68 -11.93 -10.04
N ASN A 224 -21.76 -11.29 -9.60
CA ASN A 224 -22.94 -10.93 -10.39
C ASN A 224 -22.85 -9.47 -10.84
#